data_AF-A0A661HUB5-F1
#
_entry.id   AF-A0A661HUB5-F1
#
_cell.length_a   1.000
_cell.length_b   1.000
_cell.length_c   1.000
_cell.angle_alpha   90.00
_cell.angle_beta   90.00
_cell.angle_gamma   90.00
#
_symmetry.space_group_name_H-M   'P 1'
#
loop_
_entity.id
_entity.type
_entity.pdbx_description
1 polymer ?
#
loop_
_entity_poly.entity_id
_entity_poly.type
_entity_poly.pdbx_seq_one_letter_code
_entity_poly.pdbx_strand_id
1 'polypeptide(L)'
;MRYLAFKKSIVFFLLLSTGLLLNAQASTDSFMITIKTDNTGSSGDTEFTIPTSTTTTYNYSVDCNSDGTYESTGESANYTCSYGVAGSYQITIDGTFPHIYFNNEGDKEKILSVDQWGIGSWSSMRKAFYGASNLVINDPLAPNLMNVGSTERMFS
;
A
#
# COMPACT_ATOMS: atom_id res chain seq x y z
N MET A 1 0.69 72.55 23.98
CA MET A 1 1.87 71.68 24.19
C MET A 1 1.41 70.25 23.99
N ARG A 2 1.65 69.67 22.81
CA ARG A 2 2.81 68.83 22.45
C ARG A 2 2.86 67.51 23.26
N TYR A 3 2.55 66.44 22.53
CA TYR A 3 2.68 65.00 22.77
C TYR A 3 3.58 64.53 23.92
N LEU A 4 3.05 63.59 24.74
CA LEU A 4 3.85 62.49 25.30
C LEU A 4 3.33 61.17 24.74
N ALA A 5 4.22 60.43 24.10
CA ALA A 5 4.00 59.11 23.54
C ALA A 5 4.13 58.03 24.62
N PHE A 6 3.20 57.06 24.66
CA PHE A 6 3.39 55.79 25.36
C PHE A 6 3.44 54.65 24.34
N LYS A 7 4.65 54.17 24.09
CA LYS A 7 4.96 53.02 23.23
C LYS A 7 4.47 51.76 23.95
N LYS A 8 3.33 51.19 23.56
CA LYS A 8 2.93 49.85 24.03
C LYS A 8 3.76 48.80 23.28
N SER A 9 4.92 48.43 23.82
CA SER A 9 5.61 47.23 23.38
C SER A 9 4.87 46.02 23.92
N ILE A 10 4.02 45.42 23.09
CA ILE A 10 3.50 44.07 23.30
C ILE A 10 4.66 43.13 22.97
N VAL A 11 5.25 42.52 24.01
CA VAL A 11 6.20 41.42 23.84
C VAL A 11 5.38 40.18 23.51
N PHE A 12 5.39 39.77 22.24
CA PHE A 12 4.81 38.49 21.82
C PHE A 12 5.82 37.39 22.14
N PHE A 13 5.54 36.60 23.18
CA PHE A 13 6.28 35.38 23.46
C PHE A 13 5.82 34.32 22.45
N LEU A 14 6.58 34.15 21.36
CA LEU A 14 6.44 33.00 20.48
C LEU A 14 6.90 31.77 21.27
N LEU A 15 5.95 31.05 21.85
CA LEU A 15 6.14 29.64 22.16
C LEU A 15 6.41 28.95 20.82
N LEU A 16 7.69 28.77 20.50
CA LEU A 16 8.11 27.81 19.48
C LEU A 16 7.75 26.45 20.06
N SER A 17 6.48 26.05 19.93
CA SER A 17 6.15 24.64 19.98
C SER A 17 6.88 24.05 18.78
N THR A 18 8.06 23.50 19.02
CA THR A 18 8.59 22.48 18.14
C THR A 18 7.54 21.38 18.21
N GLY A 19 6.58 21.45 17.29
CA GLY A 19 5.74 20.32 16.97
C GLY A 19 6.74 19.24 16.68
N LEU A 20 6.84 18.28 17.60
CA LEU A 20 7.42 17.00 17.28
C LEU A 20 6.53 16.56 16.12
N LEU A 21 7.03 16.71 14.90
CA LEU A 21 6.53 15.94 13.79
C LEU A 21 6.83 14.52 14.24
N LEU A 22 5.84 13.89 14.87
CA LEU A 22 5.72 12.45 14.85
C LEU A 22 5.66 12.15 13.36
N ASN A 23 6.84 11.93 12.77
CA ASN A 23 6.92 11.00 11.67
C ASN A 23 6.31 9.75 12.28
N ALA A 24 5.02 9.52 12.03
CA ALA A 24 4.48 8.18 12.06
C ALA A 24 5.38 7.46 11.07
N GLN A 25 6.43 6.83 11.59
CA GLN A 25 7.24 5.93 10.81
C GLN A 25 6.23 4.88 10.41
N ALA A 26 5.79 4.96 9.15
CA ALA A 26 5.00 3.91 8.53
C ALA A 26 5.66 2.60 8.94
N SER A 27 4.87 1.66 9.44
CA SER A 27 5.34 0.31 9.67
C SER A 27 6.04 -0.12 8.39
N THR A 28 7.37 -0.18 8.39
CA THR A 28 8.18 -0.33 7.17
C THR A 28 8.14 -1.76 6.63
N ASP A 29 7.31 -2.61 7.23
CA ASP A 29 7.46 -4.05 7.07
C ASP A 29 6.40 -4.63 6.12
N SER A 30 5.24 -3.97 6.04
CA SER A 30 4.08 -4.44 5.30
C SER A 30 4.14 -4.07 3.82
N PHE A 31 3.56 -4.92 2.97
CA PHE A 31 3.32 -4.59 1.57
C PHE A 31 2.00 -3.84 1.45
N MET A 32 2.03 -2.63 0.87
CA MET A 32 0.87 -1.75 0.76
C MET A 32 0.59 -1.38 -0.69
N ILE A 33 -0.68 -1.49 -1.08
CA ILE A 33 -1.16 -1.15 -2.43
C ILE A 33 -2.41 -0.30 -2.35
N THR A 34 -2.62 0.57 -3.33
CA THR A 34 -3.91 1.24 -3.54
C THR A 34 -4.61 0.63 -4.75
N ILE A 35 -5.91 0.40 -4.61
CA ILE A 35 -6.78 -0.17 -5.65
C ILE A 35 -7.97 0.76 -5.92
N LYS A 36 -8.68 0.49 -7.02
CA LYS A 36 -9.97 1.09 -7.38
C LYS A 36 -10.92 0.00 -7.87
N THR A 37 -11.96 -0.29 -7.08
CA THR A 37 -12.79 -1.50 -7.23
C THR A 37 -13.65 -1.50 -8.50
N ASP A 38 -14.02 -0.33 -9.00
CA ASP A 38 -14.87 -0.11 -10.18
C ASP A 38 -14.08 0.05 -11.49
N ASN A 39 -12.76 -0.16 -11.46
CA ASN A 39 -11.99 -0.40 -12.69
C ASN A 39 -12.30 -1.80 -13.23
N THR A 40 -12.04 -2.01 -14.53
CA THR A 40 -12.27 -3.32 -15.18
C THR A 40 -11.47 -4.43 -14.47
N GLY A 41 -12.13 -5.56 -14.21
CA GLY A 41 -11.49 -6.73 -13.58
C GLY A 41 -12.42 -7.93 -13.59
N SER A 42 -12.01 -8.99 -12.91
CA SER A 42 -12.77 -10.25 -12.84
C SER A 42 -13.71 -10.29 -11.63
N SER A 43 -13.36 -9.62 -10.52
CA SER A 43 -14.23 -9.47 -9.35
C SER A 43 -15.26 -8.34 -9.54
N GLY A 44 -16.29 -8.28 -8.67
CA GLY A 44 -17.33 -7.26 -8.74
C GLY A 44 -16.85 -5.82 -8.51
N ASP A 45 -17.65 -4.82 -8.86
CA ASP A 45 -17.28 -3.39 -8.80
C ASP A 45 -17.07 -2.84 -7.36
N THR A 46 -17.35 -3.66 -6.34
CA THR A 46 -17.13 -3.38 -4.92
C THR A 46 -16.12 -4.33 -4.29
N GLU A 47 -15.31 -4.98 -5.12
CA GLU A 47 -14.39 -6.04 -4.71
C GLU A 47 -13.01 -5.88 -5.34
N PHE A 48 -12.02 -6.48 -4.68
CA PHE A 48 -10.68 -6.68 -5.22
C PHE A 48 -10.14 -8.03 -4.76
N THR A 49 -9.74 -8.88 -5.70
CA THR A 49 -9.08 -10.15 -5.42
C THR A 49 -7.57 -9.96 -5.43
N ILE A 50 -6.91 -10.33 -4.34
CA ILE A 50 -5.45 -10.44 -4.22
C ILE A 50 -5.04 -11.79 -4.82
N PRO A 51 -4.37 -11.83 -5.99
CA PRO A 51 -4.01 -13.08 -6.63
C PRO A 51 -2.66 -13.61 -6.11
N THR A 52 -2.63 -14.92 -5.89
CA THR A 52 -1.48 -15.72 -5.45
C THR A 52 -1.07 -16.72 -6.53
N SER A 53 0.20 -17.11 -6.53
CA SER A 53 0.68 -18.24 -7.35
C SER A 53 0.46 -19.58 -6.63
N THR A 54 0.05 -20.62 -7.35
CA THR A 54 -0.02 -21.99 -6.80
C THR A 54 1.35 -22.67 -6.67
N THR A 55 2.43 -22.04 -7.13
CA THR A 55 3.79 -22.61 -7.15
C THR A 55 4.66 -22.19 -5.96
N THR A 56 4.14 -21.37 -5.05
CA THR A 56 4.85 -20.87 -3.87
C THR A 56 3.95 -20.93 -2.64
N THR A 57 4.55 -20.97 -1.46
CA THR A 57 3.80 -21.01 -0.20
C THR A 57 3.43 -19.60 0.27
N TYR A 58 2.15 -19.41 0.58
CA TYR A 58 1.60 -18.19 1.17
C TYR A 58 1.15 -18.49 2.60
N ASN A 59 1.30 -17.51 3.49
CA ASN A 59 0.74 -17.48 4.83
C ASN A 59 0.68 -16.02 5.28
N TYR A 60 -0.36 -15.31 4.84
CA TYR A 60 -0.47 -13.86 4.99
C TYR A 60 -1.74 -13.43 5.73
N SER A 61 -1.70 -12.22 6.24
CA SER A 61 -2.86 -11.49 6.74
C SER A 61 -3.13 -10.31 5.82
N VAL A 62 -4.40 -9.93 5.72
CA VAL A 62 -4.86 -8.84 4.86
C VAL A 62 -5.74 -7.91 5.69
N ASP A 63 -5.40 -6.63 5.61
CA ASP A 63 -6.22 -5.51 6.05
C ASP A 63 -6.66 -4.77 4.76
N CYS A 64 -7.93 -4.94 4.39
CA CYS A 64 -8.50 -4.56 3.12
C CYS A 64 -8.70 -3.04 2.98
N ASN A 65 -8.78 -2.32 4.09
CA ASN A 65 -9.01 -0.87 4.10
C ASN A 65 -7.91 -0.09 4.86
N SER A 66 -6.89 -0.80 5.34
CA SER A 66 -5.77 -0.29 6.14
C SER A 66 -6.24 0.46 7.39
N ASP A 67 -7.29 -0.03 8.06
CA ASP A 67 -7.84 0.55 9.29
C ASP A 67 -7.16 0.06 10.58
N GLY A 68 -6.23 -0.89 10.45
CA GLY A 68 -5.52 -1.53 11.56
C GLY A 68 -6.14 -2.85 12.00
N THR A 69 -7.19 -3.33 11.31
CA THR A 69 -7.87 -4.60 11.59
C THR A 69 -7.76 -5.53 10.40
N TYR A 70 -7.25 -6.75 10.61
CA TYR A 70 -7.23 -7.74 9.54
C TYR A 70 -8.62 -8.35 9.30
N GLU A 71 -9.12 -8.31 8.07
CA GLU A 71 -10.29 -9.07 7.65
C GLU A 71 -10.00 -10.56 7.51
N SER A 72 -8.75 -10.92 7.22
CA SER A 72 -8.32 -12.31 7.29
C SER A 72 -6.86 -12.49 7.68
N THR A 73 -6.58 -13.65 8.24
CA THR A 73 -5.26 -14.06 8.73
C THR A 73 -5.00 -15.51 8.39
N GLY A 74 -3.77 -15.85 8.00
CA GLY A 74 -3.38 -17.24 7.70
C GLY A 74 -3.77 -17.69 6.30
N GLU A 75 -3.94 -16.76 5.38
CA GLU A 75 -4.34 -17.04 4.00
C GLU A 75 -3.20 -17.71 3.22
N SER A 76 -3.56 -18.75 2.46
CA SER A 76 -2.62 -19.56 1.67
C SER A 76 -2.91 -19.56 0.18
N ALA A 77 -3.98 -18.88 -0.24
CA ALA A 77 -4.41 -18.77 -1.63
C ALA A 77 -4.96 -17.35 -1.88
N ASN A 78 -5.65 -17.14 -2.99
CA ASN A 78 -6.30 -15.87 -3.31
C ASN A 78 -7.30 -15.49 -2.21
N TYR A 79 -7.35 -14.20 -1.90
CA TYR A 79 -8.34 -13.61 -1.01
C TYR A 79 -9.07 -12.47 -1.71
N THR A 80 -10.37 -12.31 -1.50
CA THR A 80 -11.17 -11.23 -2.07
C THR A 80 -11.64 -10.29 -0.97
N CYS A 81 -11.19 -9.05 -1.02
CA CYS A 81 -11.73 -7.96 -0.21
C CYS A 81 -13.06 -7.50 -0.79
N SER A 82 -14.10 -7.39 0.04
CA SER A 82 -15.44 -6.91 -0.34
C SER A 82 -15.82 -5.68 0.46
N TYR A 83 -16.08 -4.56 -0.22
CA TYR A 83 -16.25 -3.24 0.41
C TYR A 83 -17.70 -2.78 0.52
N GLY A 84 -18.62 -3.40 -0.24
CA GLY A 84 -20.04 -3.03 -0.31
C GLY A 84 -20.33 -1.71 -1.06
N VAL A 85 -19.33 -0.84 -1.21
CA VAL A 85 -19.38 0.40 -1.98
C VAL A 85 -18.19 0.42 -2.93
N ALA A 86 -18.40 0.95 -4.14
CA ALA A 86 -17.32 1.14 -5.10
C ALA A 86 -16.42 2.30 -4.66
N GLY A 87 -15.11 2.16 -4.80
CA GLY A 87 -14.19 3.20 -4.38
C GLY A 87 -12.72 2.85 -4.53
N SER A 88 -11.90 3.77 -4.03
CA SER A 88 -10.46 3.55 -3.86
C SER A 88 -10.15 3.18 -2.42
N TYR A 89 -9.33 2.14 -2.25
CA TYR A 89 -8.98 1.58 -0.96
C TYR A 89 -7.48 1.29 -0.92
N GLN A 90 -6.89 1.44 0.26
CA GLN A 90 -5.54 0.98 0.53
C GLN A 90 -5.61 -0.37 1.22
N ILE A 91 -4.85 -1.33 0.71
CA ILE A 91 -4.73 -2.68 1.28
C ILE A 91 -3.35 -2.80 1.89
N THR A 92 -3.30 -3.35 3.10
CA THR A 92 -2.07 -3.73 3.80
C THR A 92 -1.98 -5.25 3.89
N ILE A 93 -0.83 -5.80 3.52
CA ILE A 93 -0.55 -7.25 3.53
C ILE A 93 0.68 -7.51 4.38
N ASP A 94 0.52 -8.45 5.31
CA ASP A 94 1.55 -8.86 6.27
C ASP A 94 1.80 -10.37 6.24
N GLY A 95 2.98 -10.80 6.69
CA GLY A 95 3.35 -12.21 6.79
C GLY A 95 4.11 -12.75 5.58
N THR A 96 3.94 -14.04 5.29
CA THR A 96 4.65 -14.71 4.18
C THR A 96 3.89 -14.50 2.88
N PHE A 97 4.30 -13.49 2.12
CA PHE A 97 3.72 -13.13 0.83
C PHE A 97 4.81 -13.06 -0.26
N PRO A 98 5.13 -14.17 -0.93
CA PRO A 98 6.24 -14.27 -1.87
C PRO A 98 6.23 -13.27 -3.04
N HIS A 99 5.04 -12.97 -3.56
CA HIS A 99 4.72 -11.97 -4.57
C HIS A 99 3.21 -11.94 -4.78
N ILE A 100 2.68 -10.82 -5.25
CA ILE A 100 1.39 -10.82 -5.95
C ILE A 100 1.56 -11.51 -7.31
N TYR A 101 0.54 -12.15 -7.87
CA TYR A 101 0.68 -12.91 -9.13
C TYR A 101 -0.49 -12.66 -10.09
N PHE A 102 -0.53 -11.50 -10.75
CA PHE A 102 -1.59 -11.19 -11.73
C PHE A 102 -1.51 -12.07 -12.99
N ASN A 103 -0.31 -12.26 -13.55
CA ASN A 103 -0.13 -13.05 -14.77
C ASN A 103 -1.07 -12.64 -15.93
N ASN A 104 -1.33 -11.34 -16.10
CA ASN A 104 -2.26 -10.79 -17.08
C ASN A 104 -3.73 -11.24 -16.95
N GLU A 105 -4.12 -11.71 -15.76
CA GLU A 105 -5.48 -12.16 -15.43
C GLU A 105 -6.06 -11.37 -14.24
N GLY A 106 -7.30 -11.66 -13.87
CA GLY A 106 -7.92 -11.17 -12.64
C GLY A 106 -8.17 -9.65 -12.64
N ASP A 107 -7.85 -9.04 -11.51
CA ASP A 107 -8.12 -7.62 -11.22
C ASP A 107 -6.94 -6.70 -11.52
N LYS A 108 -6.10 -7.07 -12.49
CA LYS A 108 -4.86 -6.34 -12.81
C LYS A 108 -5.04 -4.87 -13.16
N GLU A 109 -6.20 -4.45 -13.66
CA GLU A 109 -6.47 -3.02 -13.93
C GLU A 109 -7.07 -2.29 -12.73
N LYS A 110 -7.45 -3.01 -11.67
CA LYS A 110 -7.96 -2.42 -10.42
C LYS A 110 -6.83 -1.93 -9.51
N ILE A 111 -5.62 -2.47 -9.61
CA ILE A 111 -4.47 -1.95 -8.85
C ILE A 111 -3.98 -0.63 -9.46
N LEU A 112 -3.84 0.39 -8.61
CA LEU A 112 -3.39 1.73 -9.00
C LEU A 112 -1.94 1.97 -8.61
N SER A 113 -1.52 1.52 -7.41
CA SER A 113 -0.15 1.74 -6.97
C SER A 113 0.38 0.66 -6.04
N VAL A 114 1.71 0.50 -6.07
CA VAL A 114 2.47 0.02 -4.92
C VAL A 114 2.90 1.24 -4.10
N ASP A 115 2.35 1.35 -2.90
CA ASP A 115 2.63 2.45 -1.99
C ASP A 115 3.83 2.14 -1.07
N GLN A 116 3.99 0.86 -0.73
CA GLN A 116 5.11 0.38 0.06
C GLN A 116 5.46 -1.07 -0.31
N TRP A 117 6.73 -1.35 -0.59
CA TRP A 117 7.24 -2.71 -0.78
C TRP A 117 7.44 -3.45 0.55
N GLY A 118 7.68 -2.70 1.62
CA GLY A 118 8.01 -3.25 2.92
C GLY A 118 9.37 -3.97 2.96
N ILE A 119 9.69 -4.65 4.07
CA ILE A 119 10.87 -5.53 4.18
C ILE A 119 10.64 -6.92 3.55
N GLY A 120 9.64 -7.03 2.68
CA GLY A 120 9.02 -8.26 2.19
C GLY A 120 9.99 -9.42 1.94
N SER A 121 9.55 -10.63 2.32
CA SER A 121 10.24 -11.89 2.03
C SER A 121 10.00 -12.34 0.57
N TRP A 122 10.34 -11.46 -0.37
CA TRP A 122 10.16 -11.70 -1.80
C TRP A 122 11.04 -12.86 -2.26
N SER A 123 10.43 -13.95 -2.73
CA SER A 123 11.16 -15.10 -3.29
C SER A 123 11.01 -15.21 -4.82
N SER A 124 10.06 -14.48 -5.39
CA SER A 124 9.82 -14.35 -6.83
C SER A 124 9.20 -12.97 -7.06
N MET A 125 9.28 -12.47 -8.30
CA MET A 125 8.47 -11.37 -8.83
C MET A 125 7.98 -11.71 -10.24
N ARG A 126 8.08 -12.99 -10.62
CA ARG A 126 7.66 -13.49 -11.93
C ARG A 126 6.19 -13.17 -12.12
N LYS A 127 5.90 -12.37 -13.15
CA LYS A 127 4.55 -11.98 -13.57
C LYS A 127 3.74 -11.27 -12.49
N ALA A 128 4.40 -10.64 -11.52
CA ALA A 128 3.72 -10.09 -10.35
C ALA A 128 2.66 -9.05 -10.74
N PHE A 129 3.06 -8.07 -11.54
CA PHE A 129 2.22 -7.00 -12.08
C PHE A 129 2.06 -7.09 -13.61
N TYR A 130 2.16 -8.30 -14.17
CA TYR A 130 2.01 -8.52 -15.61
C TYR A 130 0.59 -8.11 -16.04
N GLY A 131 0.51 -7.15 -16.97
CA GLY A 131 -0.72 -6.59 -17.52
C GLY A 131 -1.40 -5.54 -16.65
N ALA A 132 -0.78 -5.06 -15.56
CA ALA A 132 -1.37 -4.03 -14.69
C ALA A 132 -1.12 -2.63 -15.26
N SER A 133 -1.92 -2.20 -16.23
CA SER A 133 -1.63 -0.99 -17.02
C SER A 133 -1.83 0.32 -16.26
N ASN A 134 -2.66 0.30 -15.20
CA ASN A 134 -2.90 1.45 -14.32
C ASN A 134 -1.85 1.60 -13.20
N LEU A 135 -0.93 0.66 -13.06
CA LEU A 135 0.00 0.62 -11.93
C LEU A 135 1.06 1.72 -11.99
N VAL A 136 1.24 2.42 -10.88
CA VAL A 136 2.41 3.26 -10.60
C VAL A 136 3.15 2.78 -9.35
N ILE A 137 4.44 3.09 -9.24
CA ILE A 137 5.24 2.78 -8.05
C ILE A 137 5.48 4.08 -7.29
N ASN A 138 4.88 4.20 -6.11
CA ASN A 138 4.97 5.40 -5.27
C ASN A 138 6.04 5.28 -4.19
N ASP A 139 6.40 4.05 -3.78
CA ASP A 139 7.43 3.83 -2.77
C ASP A 139 8.79 4.41 -3.26
N PRO A 140 9.37 5.40 -2.55
CA PRO A 140 10.68 5.95 -2.90
C PRO A 140 11.82 4.95 -2.66
N LEU A 141 11.57 3.88 -1.90
CA LEU A 141 12.51 2.79 -1.67
C LEU A 141 12.28 1.69 -2.71
N ALA A 142 13.37 1.16 -3.25
CA ALA A 142 13.29 -0.01 -4.13
C ALA A 142 12.97 -1.28 -3.31
N PRO A 143 12.26 -2.27 -3.88
CA PRO A 143 12.04 -3.54 -3.21
C PRO A 143 13.37 -4.24 -2.93
N ASN A 144 13.48 -4.90 -1.78
CA ASN A 144 14.62 -5.76 -1.49
C ASN A 144 14.53 -7.06 -2.30
N LEU A 145 15.18 -7.12 -3.45
CA LEU A 145 15.15 -8.29 -4.35
C LEU A 145 16.25 -9.33 -4.07
N MET A 146 16.97 -9.24 -2.94
CA MET A 146 18.13 -10.11 -2.66
C MET A 146 17.80 -11.61 -2.74
N ASN A 147 16.58 -12.00 -2.37
CA ASN A 147 16.12 -13.40 -2.35
C ASN A 147 15.21 -13.77 -3.53
N VAL A 148 15.02 -12.87 -4.51
CA VAL A 148 14.11 -13.08 -5.64
C VAL A 148 14.77 -13.94 -6.70
N GLY A 149 14.19 -15.13 -6.96
CA GLY A 149 14.69 -16.07 -7.97
C GLY A 149 14.34 -15.70 -9.42
N SER A 150 13.34 -14.85 -9.64
CA SER A 150 12.93 -14.41 -10.98
C SER A 150 12.12 -13.13 -10.96
N THR A 151 12.42 -12.20 -11.86
CA THR A 151 11.64 -10.99 -12.15
C THR A 151 10.98 -11.03 -13.54
N GLU A 152 10.90 -12.22 -14.14
CA GLU A 152 10.38 -12.41 -15.50
C GLU A 152 8.97 -11.80 -15.63
N ARG A 153 8.80 -10.86 -16.57
CA ARG A 153 7.54 -10.16 -16.85
C ARG A 153 6.91 -9.48 -15.63
N MET A 154 7.71 -9.01 -14.66
CA MET A 154 7.19 -8.35 -13.46
C MET A 154 6.24 -7.19 -13.79
N PHE A 155 6.56 -6.35 -14.78
CA PHE A 155 5.81 -5.15 -15.17
C PHE A 155 5.50 -5.09 -16.68
N SER A 156 5.33 -6.25 -17.32
CA SER A 156 5.08 -6.32 -18.78
C SER A 156 3.62 -6.15 -19.16
#